data_AF-A0A6A4QCJ4-F1
#
_entry.id   AF-A0A6A4QCJ4-F1
#
_cell.length_a   1.000
_cell.length_b   1.000
_cell.length_c   1.000
_cell.angle_alpha   90.00
_cell.angle_beta   90.00
_cell.angle_gamma   90.00
#
_symmetry.space_group_name_H-M   'P 1'
#
loop_
_entity.id
_entity.type
_entity.pdbx_description
1 polymer ?
#
loop_
_entity_poly.entity_id
_entity_poly.type
_entity_poly.pdbx_seq_one_letter_code
_entity_poly.pdbx_strand_id
1 'polypeptide(L)'
;MPKRTTHTYSSEDAAPEGPNSDLFVYYCKHCGSHVLITDTQLQKMPKRKTDKAYVLDKTKHLARFNINDGGNVLLKRGEGKLEKHSVAAETNPQDAPVPPCISQLDGGLVQLAIEVEDRAQRSAITRVNADDVRVTVAAPAARGEANNELLEFMGKVLGLRLSQMTLQRGWNNKSKLLVVEDMTARQVYEKLLEAVQP
;
A
#
# COMPACT_ATOMS: atom_id res chain seq x y z
N MET A 1 -12.32 4.17 32.29
CA MET A 1 -11.52 3.55 31.21
C MET A 1 -11.38 4.56 30.08
N PRO A 2 -10.19 5.04 29.71
CA PRO A 2 -10.09 6.06 28.67
C PRO A 2 -10.36 5.40 27.31
N LYS A 3 -11.30 5.97 26.55
CA LYS A 3 -11.59 5.58 25.17
C LYS A 3 -10.36 5.91 24.33
N ARG A 4 -9.53 4.90 24.03
CA ARG A 4 -8.35 5.08 23.17
C ARG A 4 -8.84 5.12 21.73
N THR A 5 -8.98 6.34 21.21
CA THR A 5 -9.20 6.60 19.78
C THR A 5 -8.02 6.01 19.01
N THR A 6 -8.32 5.07 18.11
CA THR A 6 -7.36 4.59 17.12
C THR A 6 -6.98 5.79 16.26
N HIS A 7 -5.84 6.41 16.51
CA HIS A 7 -5.27 7.36 15.58
C HIS A 7 -4.84 6.54 14.35
N THR A 8 -5.65 6.58 13.30
CA THR A 8 -5.22 6.26 11.94
C THR A 8 -4.09 7.22 11.63
N TYR A 9 -2.85 6.75 11.71
CA TYR A 9 -1.69 7.52 11.28
C TYR A 9 -1.77 7.61 9.75
N SER A 10 -2.42 8.66 9.25
CA SER A 10 -2.33 9.06 7.85
C SER A 10 -0.94 9.66 7.65
N SER A 11 -0.36 9.58 6.45
CA SER A 11 0.87 10.31 6.11
C SER A 11 0.75 11.83 6.29
N GLU A 12 -0.46 12.33 6.56
CA GLU A 12 -0.75 13.70 6.99
C GLU A 12 -0.32 14.02 8.43
N ASP A 13 -0.14 13.03 9.31
CA ASP A 13 0.18 13.21 10.74
C ASP A 13 1.67 13.12 11.07
N ALA A 14 2.53 12.81 10.08
CA ALA A 14 3.97 12.85 10.23
C ALA A 14 4.46 14.31 10.20
N ALA A 15 4.20 15.05 11.28
CA ALA A 15 4.91 16.30 11.51
C ALA A 15 6.42 15.97 11.56
N PRO A 16 7.25 16.70 10.81
CA PRO A 16 8.69 16.46 10.83
C PRO A 16 9.22 16.69 12.25
N GLU A 17 9.84 15.66 12.85
CA GLU A 17 10.54 15.83 14.12
C GLU A 17 11.80 16.66 13.87
N GLY A 18 11.81 17.89 14.39
CA GLY A 18 12.97 18.77 14.42
C GLY A 18 12.65 20.22 14.02
N PRO A 19 13.35 21.21 14.57
CA PRO A 19 13.05 22.62 14.37
C PRO A 19 13.31 23.16 12.94
N ASN A 20 13.76 22.33 11.99
CA ASN A 20 14.21 22.72 10.64
C ASN A 20 13.97 21.67 9.53
N SER A 21 13.14 20.63 9.73
CA SER A 21 12.89 19.62 8.69
C SER A 21 11.65 19.98 7.86
N ASP A 22 11.78 20.97 6.98
CA ASP A 22 10.68 21.52 6.16
C ASP A 22 10.20 20.63 4.99
N LEU A 23 10.58 19.35 4.94
CA LEU A 23 10.28 18.47 3.82
C LEU A 23 9.08 17.55 4.10
N PHE A 24 8.06 17.66 3.26
CA PHE A 24 6.88 16.80 3.20
C PHE A 24 7.10 15.67 2.20
N VAL A 25 6.85 14.44 2.67
CA VAL A 25 7.05 13.19 1.92
C VAL A 25 5.68 12.60 1.61
N TYR A 26 5.34 12.51 0.32
CA TYR A 26 4.06 12.01 -0.15
C TYR A 26 4.18 10.59 -0.69
N TYR A 27 3.22 9.74 -0.36
CA TYR A 27 3.19 8.33 -0.71
C TYR A 27 2.06 8.04 -1.70
N CYS A 28 2.30 7.11 -2.61
CA CYS A 28 1.25 6.59 -3.50
C CYS A 28 0.20 5.85 -2.67
N LYS A 29 -1.07 6.23 -2.80
CA LYS A 29 -2.17 5.54 -2.11
C LYS A 29 -2.29 4.06 -2.47
N HIS A 30 -1.82 3.65 -3.65
CA HIS A 30 -1.99 2.30 -4.18
C HIS A 30 -0.84 1.36 -3.82
N CYS A 31 0.41 1.78 -4.03
CA CYS A 31 1.58 0.92 -3.74
C CYS A 31 2.34 1.33 -2.47
N GLY A 32 2.00 2.46 -1.85
CA GLY A 32 2.69 3.02 -0.69
C GLY A 32 4.16 3.41 -0.91
N SER A 33 4.64 3.37 -2.15
CA SER A 33 5.96 3.91 -2.50
C SER A 33 5.97 5.43 -2.35
N HIS A 34 7.09 5.97 -1.88
CA HIS A 34 7.30 7.42 -1.84
C HIS A 34 7.33 8.00 -3.27
N VAL A 35 6.45 8.96 -3.57
CA VAL A 35 6.26 9.52 -4.92
C VAL A 35 6.72 10.97 -5.07
N LEU A 36 6.68 11.78 -4.00
CA LEU A 36 7.00 13.20 -4.07
C LEU A 36 7.53 13.73 -2.74
N ILE A 37 8.75 14.28 -2.75
CA ILE A 37 9.27 15.11 -1.65
C ILE A 37 9.11 16.56 -2.04
N THR A 38 8.58 17.38 -1.15
CA THR A 38 8.49 18.83 -1.36
C THR A 38 8.64 19.62 -0.07
N ASP A 39 9.05 20.88 -0.16
CA ASP A 39 9.20 21.80 0.97
C ASP A 39 7.89 22.47 1.41
N THR A 40 6.77 22.13 0.76
CA THR A 40 5.47 22.73 1.02
C THR A 40 4.35 21.70 1.05
N GLN A 41 3.28 22.01 1.77
CA GLN A 41 2.11 21.15 1.80
C GLN A 41 1.28 21.32 0.53
N LEU A 42 0.99 20.21 -0.17
CA LEU A 42 0.15 20.22 -1.37
C LEU A 42 -1.22 20.88 -1.13
N GLN A 43 -1.80 20.75 0.07
CA GLN A 43 -3.09 21.35 0.42
C GLN A 43 -3.08 22.89 0.38
N LYS A 44 -1.92 23.52 0.58
CA LYS A 44 -1.74 24.97 0.50
C LYS A 44 -1.50 25.47 -0.93
N MET A 45 -1.24 24.55 -1.87
CA MET A 45 -1.02 24.91 -3.25
C MET A 45 -2.31 25.34 -3.95
N PRO A 46 -2.23 26.27 -4.91
CA PRO A 46 -3.40 26.68 -5.67
C PRO A 46 -3.98 25.48 -6.43
N LYS A 47 -5.31 25.42 -6.50
CA LYS A 47 -6.02 24.39 -7.28
C LYS A 47 -6.27 24.88 -8.69
N ARG A 48 -6.06 23.99 -9.66
CA ARG A 48 -6.46 24.23 -11.05
C ARG A 48 -7.99 24.27 -11.15
N LYS A 49 -8.53 25.20 -11.95
CA LYS A 49 -9.99 25.35 -12.11
C LYS A 49 -10.64 24.15 -12.79
N THR A 50 -9.91 23.44 -13.65
CA THR A 50 -10.45 22.43 -14.55
C THR A 50 -10.77 21.09 -13.87
N ASP A 51 -9.89 20.62 -12.98
CA ASP A 51 -10.00 19.32 -12.31
C ASP A 51 -9.73 19.39 -10.80
N LYS A 52 -9.58 20.61 -10.25
CA LYS A 52 -9.28 20.85 -8.82
C LYS A 52 -7.96 20.24 -8.35
N ALA A 53 -7.09 19.80 -9.25
CA ALA A 53 -5.77 19.28 -8.90
C ALA A 53 -4.89 20.39 -8.30
N TYR A 54 -4.06 20.03 -7.32
CA TYR A 54 -3.08 20.95 -6.73
C TYR A 54 -1.95 21.23 -7.75
N VAL A 55 -1.59 22.51 -7.88
CA VAL A 55 -0.56 22.97 -8.81
C VAL A 55 0.71 23.28 -8.03
N LEU A 56 1.74 22.45 -8.19
CA LEU A 56 3.05 22.64 -7.59
C LEU A 56 4.00 23.33 -8.58
N ASP A 57 4.49 24.51 -8.23
CA ASP A 57 5.45 25.28 -9.03
C ASP A 57 6.88 24.86 -8.69
N LYS A 58 7.52 24.10 -9.59
CA LYS A 58 8.89 23.57 -9.40
C LYS A 58 9.97 24.65 -9.30
N THR A 59 9.66 25.89 -9.70
CA THR A 59 10.62 27.01 -9.59
C THR A 59 10.62 27.64 -8.19
N LYS A 60 9.50 27.48 -7.46
CA LYS A 60 9.29 28.08 -6.14
C LYS A 60 9.44 27.08 -5.00
N HIS A 61 9.20 25.81 -5.28
CA HIS A 61 9.19 24.73 -4.30
C HIS A 61 10.12 23.62 -4.74
N LEU A 62 10.90 23.09 -3.79
CA LEU A 62 11.61 21.84 -3.99
C LEU A 62 10.57 20.76 -4.31
N ALA A 63 10.78 20.02 -5.39
CA ALA A 63 9.87 18.96 -5.83
C ALA A 63 10.67 17.82 -6.44
N ARG A 64 10.94 16.78 -5.65
CA ARG A 64 11.59 15.55 -6.10
C ARG A 64 10.54 14.47 -6.31
N PHE A 65 10.26 14.16 -7.57
CA PHE A 65 9.38 13.06 -7.94
C PHE A 65 10.16 11.75 -8.00
N ASN A 66 9.63 10.71 -7.35
CA ASN A 66 10.12 9.34 -7.43
C ASN A 66 9.12 8.51 -8.24
N ILE A 67 8.87 8.96 -9.47
CA ILE A 67 7.95 8.34 -10.41
C ILE A 67 8.71 8.13 -11.72
N ASN A 68 8.52 6.99 -12.37
CA ASN A 68 9.04 6.77 -13.71
C ASN A 68 8.31 7.69 -14.69
N ASP A 69 9.04 8.50 -15.46
CA ASP A 69 8.44 9.45 -16.41
C ASP A 69 7.93 8.70 -17.64
N GLY A 70 6.62 8.79 -17.89
CA GLY A 70 5.92 8.17 -19.01
C GLY A 70 5.89 9.02 -20.27
N GLY A 71 6.61 10.14 -20.24
CA GLY A 71 6.57 11.13 -21.29
C GLY A 71 5.44 12.14 -21.09
N ASN A 72 5.35 13.03 -22.07
CA ASN A 72 4.41 14.14 -22.03
C ASN A 72 3.19 13.86 -22.90
N VAL A 73 2.00 13.91 -22.31
CA VAL A 73 0.73 13.88 -23.02
C VAL A 73 0.16 15.30 -23.11
N LEU A 74 -0.25 15.70 -24.30
CA LEU A 74 -0.99 16.94 -24.51
C LEU A 74 -2.48 16.69 -24.28
N LEU A 75 -3.02 17.21 -23.19
CA LEU A 75 -4.45 17.17 -22.94
C LEU A 75 -5.12 18.33 -23.68
N LYS A 76 -6.00 18.01 -24.62
CA LYS A 76 -6.90 18.99 -25.26
C LYS A 76 -8.07 19.24 -24.32
N ARG A 77 -8.18 20.46 -23.77
CA ARG A 77 -9.27 20.84 -22.86
C ARG A 77 -10.01 22.06 -23.43
N GLY A 78 -11.29 21.90 -23.75
CA GLY A 78 -12.16 22.96 -24.32
C GLY A 78 -11.77 23.42 -25.73
N GLU A 79 -12.38 24.51 -26.20
CA GLU A 79 -12.13 25.13 -27.51
C GLU A 79 -10.69 25.68 -27.62
N GLY A 80 -9.74 24.81 -27.95
CA GLY A 80 -8.41 25.19 -28.43
C GLY A 80 -7.27 25.26 -27.41
N LYS A 81 -7.51 24.98 -26.11
CA LYS A 81 -6.41 24.96 -25.12
C LYS A 81 -5.77 23.57 -25.02
N LEU A 82 -4.47 23.50 -25.31
CA LEU A 82 -3.63 22.31 -25.14
C LEU A 82 -2.78 22.48 -23.88
N GLU A 83 -2.87 21.55 -22.94
CA GLU A 83 -2.05 21.54 -21.72
C GLU A 83 -1.08 20.34 -21.75
N LYS A 84 0.21 20.60 -21.58
CA LYS A 84 1.24 19.55 -21.53
C LYS A 84 1.30 18.97 -20.12
N HIS A 85 1.00 17.68 -19.98
CA HIS A 85 1.11 16.93 -18.74
C HIS A 85 2.21 15.89 -18.85
N SER A 86 3.11 15.83 -17.87
CA SER A 86 3.93 14.64 -17.64
C SER A 86 3.00 13.57 -17.08
N VAL A 87 2.94 12.43 -17.73
CA VAL A 87 2.22 11.26 -17.23
C VAL A 87 3.27 10.36 -16.59
N ALA A 88 2.93 9.73 -15.46
CA ALA A 88 3.74 8.62 -14.98
C ALA A 88 3.80 7.57 -16.10
N ALA A 89 4.94 6.91 -16.29
CA ALA A 89 5.04 5.78 -17.18
C ALA A 89 3.90 4.83 -16.82
N GLU A 90 3.19 4.35 -17.84
CA GLU A 90 2.41 3.13 -17.71
C GLU A 90 3.42 2.04 -17.34
N THR A 91 3.75 1.94 -16.05
CA THR A 91 4.54 0.83 -15.56
C THR A 91 3.60 -0.35 -15.70
N ASN A 92 4.00 -1.30 -16.55
CA ASN A 92 3.41 -2.62 -16.58
C ASN A 92 3.20 -3.06 -15.11
N PRO A 93 2.03 -3.59 -14.68
CA PRO A 93 1.83 -4.00 -13.28
C PRO A 93 2.92 -4.96 -12.76
N GLN A 94 3.62 -5.59 -13.70
CA GLN A 94 4.80 -6.43 -13.50
C GLN A 94 6.07 -5.67 -13.02
N ASP A 95 6.17 -4.35 -13.21
CA ASP A 95 7.30 -3.53 -12.75
C ASP A 95 7.02 -2.77 -11.45
N ALA A 96 5.81 -2.90 -10.88
CA ALA A 96 5.48 -2.27 -9.60
C ALA A 96 6.34 -2.88 -8.48
N PRO A 97 7.09 -2.10 -7.68
CA PRO A 97 7.93 -2.64 -6.62
C PRO A 97 7.07 -3.44 -5.62
N VAL A 98 7.63 -4.55 -5.11
CA VAL A 98 6.98 -5.36 -4.09
C VAL A 98 6.80 -4.50 -2.83
N PRO A 99 5.57 -4.39 -2.28
CA PRO A 99 5.32 -3.59 -1.07
C PRO A 99 6.13 -4.11 0.13
N PRO A 100 6.60 -3.23 1.04
CA PRO A 100 7.47 -3.62 2.16
C PRO A 100 6.81 -4.57 3.16
N CYS A 101 5.48 -4.60 3.26
CA CYS A 101 4.74 -5.61 4.02
C CYS A 101 4.99 -7.05 3.55
N ILE A 102 5.55 -7.24 2.36
CA ILE A 102 6.00 -8.52 1.80
C ILE A 102 7.53 -8.47 1.73
N SER A 103 8.18 -9.00 2.76
CA SER A 103 9.63 -8.93 2.95
C SER A 103 10.28 -10.29 2.70
N GLN A 104 11.35 -10.31 1.91
CA GLN A 104 12.22 -11.48 1.80
C GLN A 104 13.04 -11.62 3.09
N LEU A 105 13.05 -12.81 3.68
CA LEU A 105 13.89 -13.18 4.81
C LEU A 105 15.07 -14.05 4.34
N ASP A 106 16.06 -14.20 5.23
CA ASP A 106 17.16 -15.13 5.02
C ASP A 106 16.65 -16.57 4.89
N GLY A 107 17.40 -17.40 4.15
CA GLY A 107 17.04 -18.81 3.96
C GLY A 107 15.90 -19.07 2.97
N GLY A 108 15.54 -18.09 2.12
CA GLY A 108 14.52 -18.26 1.07
C GLY A 108 13.08 -18.15 1.58
N LEU A 109 12.90 -17.69 2.81
CA LEU A 109 11.59 -17.45 3.41
C LEU A 109 11.05 -16.07 3.01
N VAL A 110 9.73 -15.92 3.00
CA VAL A 110 9.06 -14.62 2.79
C VAL A 110 8.10 -14.38 3.94
N GLN A 111 8.12 -13.17 4.50
CA GLN A 111 7.21 -12.74 5.55
C GLN A 111 6.20 -11.73 5.01
N LEU A 112 4.92 -11.93 5.35
CA LEU A 112 3.83 -11.03 5.04
C LEU A 112 3.23 -10.45 6.32
N ALA A 113 3.06 -9.14 6.38
CA ALA A 113 2.21 -8.50 7.38
C ALA A 113 0.75 -8.54 6.91
N ILE A 114 -0.10 -9.21 7.69
CA ILE A 114 -1.52 -9.42 7.38
C ILE A 114 -2.37 -8.75 8.45
N GLU A 115 -3.34 -7.94 8.04
CA GLU A 115 -4.41 -7.47 8.92
C GLU A 115 -5.67 -8.29 8.70
N VAL A 116 -6.18 -8.91 9.76
CA VAL A 116 -7.30 -9.84 9.71
C VAL A 116 -8.57 -9.19 10.26
N GLU A 117 -9.65 -9.23 9.47
CA GLU A 117 -11.01 -8.93 9.89
C GLU A 117 -11.83 -10.22 9.97
N ASP A 118 -12.37 -10.53 11.15
CA ASP A 118 -13.15 -11.74 11.39
C ASP A 118 -14.65 -11.51 11.17
N ARG A 119 -15.43 -12.60 11.12
CA ARG A 119 -16.90 -12.57 10.94
C ARG A 119 -17.37 -11.88 9.64
N ALA A 120 -16.58 -11.97 8.59
CA ALA A 120 -17.00 -11.51 7.26
C ALA A 120 -17.96 -12.50 6.59
N GLN A 121 -18.61 -12.08 5.51
CA GLN A 121 -19.47 -12.97 4.71
C GLN A 121 -18.67 -14.08 4.01
N ARG A 122 -17.41 -13.79 3.65
CA ARG A 122 -16.49 -14.72 2.99
C ARG A 122 -15.05 -14.36 3.29
N SER A 123 -14.17 -15.36 3.19
CA SER A 123 -12.73 -15.13 3.17
C SER A 123 -12.31 -14.45 1.86
N ALA A 124 -11.61 -13.31 1.94
CA ALA A 124 -11.18 -12.54 0.77
C ALA A 124 -9.98 -11.64 1.08
N ILE A 125 -9.12 -11.43 0.08
CA ILE A 125 -8.12 -10.36 0.12
C ILE A 125 -8.81 -9.09 -0.36
N THR A 126 -9.00 -8.14 0.56
CA THR A 126 -9.70 -6.88 0.25
C THR A 126 -8.74 -5.85 -0.29
N ARG A 127 -7.47 -5.87 0.16
CA ARG A 127 -6.47 -4.86 -0.21
C ARG A 127 -5.05 -5.31 0.06
N VAL A 128 -4.12 -4.86 -0.78
CA VAL A 128 -2.67 -4.96 -0.57
C VAL A 128 -2.10 -3.54 -0.53
N ASN A 129 -1.48 -3.15 0.59
CA ASN A 129 -0.86 -1.85 0.80
C ASN A 129 0.63 -2.01 1.18
N ALA A 130 1.35 -0.91 1.38
CA ALA A 130 2.73 -0.96 1.89
C ALA A 130 2.85 -1.49 3.31
N ASP A 131 1.85 -1.25 4.17
CA ASP A 131 1.93 -1.62 5.59
C ASP A 131 1.40 -3.03 5.87
N ASP A 132 0.33 -3.43 5.19
CA ASP A 132 -0.33 -4.72 5.39
C ASP A 132 -1.08 -5.23 4.14
N VAL A 133 -1.34 -6.53 4.16
CA VAL A 133 -2.33 -7.21 3.32
C VAL A 133 -3.59 -7.41 4.16
N ARG A 134 -4.70 -6.75 3.78
CA ARG A 134 -5.95 -6.87 4.52
C ARG A 134 -6.75 -8.06 4.02
N VAL A 135 -7.02 -8.99 4.93
CA VAL A 135 -7.76 -10.22 4.68
C VAL A 135 -8.98 -10.27 5.58
N THR A 136 -10.14 -10.50 4.98
CA THR A 136 -11.35 -10.85 5.72
C THR A 136 -11.44 -12.36 5.85
N VAL A 137 -11.94 -12.87 6.97
CA VAL A 137 -12.23 -14.30 7.20
C VAL A 137 -13.64 -14.46 7.75
N ALA A 138 -14.32 -15.55 7.39
CA ALA A 138 -15.68 -15.80 7.86
C ALA A 138 -15.69 -16.29 9.31
N ALA A 139 -14.71 -17.12 9.69
CA ALA A 139 -14.56 -17.61 11.04
C ALA A 139 -14.35 -16.47 12.06
N PRO A 140 -14.88 -16.63 13.28
CA PRO A 140 -14.63 -15.70 14.36
C PRO A 140 -13.20 -15.83 14.90
N ALA A 141 -12.67 -14.77 15.53
CA ALA A 141 -11.37 -14.82 16.22
C ALA A 141 -11.37 -15.71 17.50
N ALA A 142 -12.50 -16.36 17.82
CA ALA A 142 -12.62 -17.24 18.97
C ALA A 142 -11.78 -18.51 18.76
N ARG A 143 -11.09 -18.95 19.82
CA ARG A 143 -10.38 -20.25 19.88
C ARG A 143 -9.42 -20.55 18.70
N GLY A 144 -8.95 -19.52 17.99
CA GLY A 144 -8.04 -19.68 16.85
C GLY A 144 -8.72 -20.06 15.53
N GLU A 145 -10.05 -20.08 15.45
CA GLU A 145 -10.79 -20.45 14.23
C GLU A 145 -10.42 -19.53 13.05
N ALA A 146 -10.39 -18.21 13.26
CA ALA A 146 -9.93 -17.24 12.26
C ALA A 146 -8.49 -17.49 11.77
N ASN A 147 -7.60 -17.99 12.63
CA ASN A 147 -6.21 -18.27 12.23
C ASN A 147 -6.15 -19.49 11.30
N ASN A 148 -6.94 -20.52 11.61
CA ASN A 148 -7.00 -21.75 10.81
C ASN A 148 -7.62 -21.45 9.43
N GLU A 149 -8.74 -20.74 9.40
CA GLU A 149 -9.35 -20.34 8.13
C GLU A 149 -8.42 -19.44 7.31
N LEU A 150 -7.70 -18.50 7.95
CA LEU A 150 -6.71 -17.67 7.27
C LEU A 150 -5.61 -18.52 6.62
N LEU A 151 -5.05 -19.50 7.33
CA LEU A 151 -4.02 -20.38 6.78
C LEU A 151 -4.55 -21.21 5.61
N GLU A 152 -5.76 -21.76 5.73
CA GLU A 152 -6.39 -22.51 4.63
C GLU A 152 -6.67 -21.62 3.41
N PHE A 153 -7.16 -20.41 3.64
CA PHE A 153 -7.45 -19.44 2.59
C PHE A 153 -6.16 -18.99 1.88
N MET A 154 -5.14 -18.60 2.64
CA MET A 154 -3.84 -18.19 2.07
C MET A 154 -3.14 -19.36 1.36
N GLY A 155 -3.29 -20.59 1.85
CA GLY A 155 -2.81 -21.79 1.15
C GLY A 155 -3.43 -21.97 -0.22
N LYS A 156 -4.75 -21.71 -0.35
CA LYS A 156 -5.45 -21.73 -1.64
C LYS A 156 -4.98 -20.60 -2.57
N VAL A 157 -4.83 -19.39 -2.05
CA VAL A 157 -4.36 -18.23 -2.85
C VAL A 157 -2.94 -18.43 -3.34
N LEU A 158 -2.03 -18.84 -2.45
CA LEU A 158 -0.62 -19.00 -2.77
C LEU A 158 -0.28 -20.34 -3.43
N GLY A 159 -1.21 -21.29 -3.43
CA GLY A 159 -0.97 -22.66 -3.91
C GLY A 159 0.04 -23.42 -3.05
N LEU A 160 0.07 -23.13 -1.74
CA LEU A 160 1.00 -23.71 -0.76
C LEU A 160 0.29 -24.68 0.17
N ARG A 161 1.04 -25.67 0.67
CA ARG A 161 0.58 -26.57 1.71
C ARG A 161 0.64 -25.87 3.07
N LEU A 162 -0.20 -26.28 4.01
CA LEU A 162 -0.18 -25.74 5.39
C LEU A 162 1.20 -25.89 6.05
N SER A 163 1.97 -26.93 5.71
CA SER A 163 3.33 -27.13 6.22
C SER A 163 4.35 -26.11 5.74
N GLN A 164 4.09 -25.43 4.61
CA GLN A 164 4.96 -24.41 4.02
C GLN A 164 4.58 -23.00 4.51
N MET A 165 3.72 -22.90 5.52
CA MET A 165 3.19 -21.64 6.02
C MET A 165 3.16 -21.67 7.54
N THR A 166 3.69 -20.62 8.16
CA THR A 166 3.65 -20.43 9.60
C THR A 166 3.00 -19.09 9.93
N LEU A 167 1.95 -19.12 10.76
CA LEU A 167 1.30 -17.91 11.23
C LEU A 167 1.86 -17.52 12.60
N GLN A 168 2.48 -16.35 12.66
CA GLN A 168 2.99 -15.75 13.89
C GLN A 168 2.09 -14.58 14.33
N ARG A 169 2.16 -14.25 15.62
CA ARG A 169 1.46 -13.09 16.18
C ARG A 169 2.15 -11.81 15.69
N GLY A 170 1.38 -10.86 15.18
CA GLY A 170 1.86 -9.51 14.89
C GLY A 170 1.74 -8.57 16.09
N TRP A 171 1.77 -7.26 15.82
CA TRP A 171 1.78 -6.21 16.85
C TRP A 171 0.51 -6.18 17.72
N ASN A 172 -0.63 -6.62 17.19
CA ASN A 172 -1.91 -6.66 17.90
C ASN A 172 -2.68 -7.95 17.57
N ASN A 173 -3.93 -8.08 18.06
CA ASN A 173 -4.72 -9.30 17.86
C ASN A 173 -5.15 -9.53 16.41
N LYS A 174 -5.34 -8.46 15.63
CA LYS A 174 -5.73 -8.50 14.22
C LYS A 174 -4.54 -8.60 13.28
N SER A 175 -3.37 -8.12 13.69
CA SER A 175 -2.14 -8.22 12.91
C SER A 175 -1.50 -9.60 13.07
N LYS A 176 -1.21 -10.26 11.95
CA LYS A 176 -0.49 -11.53 11.87
C LYS A 176 0.73 -11.38 10.98
N LEU A 177 1.76 -12.17 11.25
CA LEU A 177 2.91 -12.32 10.37
C LEU A 177 2.84 -13.72 9.76
N LEU A 178 2.60 -13.80 8.46
CA LEU A 178 2.59 -15.07 7.74
C LEU A 178 3.98 -15.29 7.12
N VAL A 179 4.67 -16.32 7.55
CA VAL A 179 5.93 -16.75 6.95
C VAL A 179 5.63 -17.87 5.97
N VAL A 180 6.14 -17.76 4.75
CA VAL A 180 5.95 -18.75 3.68
C VAL A 180 7.30 -19.21 3.13
N GLU A 181 7.34 -20.47 2.70
CA GLU A 181 8.52 -21.12 2.11
C GLU A 181 8.34 -21.30 0.60
N ASP A 182 9.45 -21.62 -0.10
CA ASP A 182 9.48 -21.96 -1.53
C ASP A 182 8.91 -20.90 -2.49
N MET A 183 8.83 -19.64 -2.06
CA MET A 183 8.35 -18.53 -2.88
C MET A 183 9.22 -17.29 -2.70
N THR A 184 9.32 -16.49 -3.76
CA THR A 184 9.91 -15.14 -3.70
C THR A 184 8.87 -14.11 -3.31
N ALA A 185 9.31 -13.01 -2.69
CA ALA A 185 8.44 -11.88 -2.35
C ALA A 185 7.64 -11.37 -3.56
N ARG A 186 8.24 -11.42 -4.77
CA ARG A 186 7.60 -11.07 -6.04
C ARG A 186 6.44 -12.00 -6.39
N GLN A 187 6.68 -13.31 -6.39
CA GLN A 187 5.65 -14.30 -6.71
C GLN A 187 4.48 -14.25 -5.72
N VAL A 188 4.78 -14.02 -4.45
CA VAL A 188 3.75 -13.80 -3.43
C VAL A 188 2.90 -12.60 -3.80
N TYR A 189 3.54 -11.45 -4.07
CA TYR A 189 2.82 -10.23 -4.42
C TYR A 189 1.92 -10.38 -5.65
N GLU A 190 2.41 -11.05 -6.70
CA GLU A 190 1.63 -11.32 -7.92
C GLU A 190 0.38 -12.14 -7.64
N LYS A 191 0.50 -13.24 -6.89
CA LYS A 191 -0.66 -14.05 -6.51
C LYS A 191 -1.67 -13.31 -5.64
N LEU A 192 -1.20 -12.44 -4.75
CA LEU A 192 -2.09 -11.62 -3.93
C LEU A 192 -2.86 -10.63 -4.80
N LEU A 193 -2.21 -9.97 -5.75
CA LEU A 193 -2.84 -9.04 -6.70
C LEU A 193 -3.91 -9.72 -7.55
N GLU A 194 -3.65 -10.92 -8.06
CA GLU A 194 -4.63 -11.71 -8.81
C GLU A 194 -5.85 -12.11 -7.96
N ALA A 195 -5.66 -12.30 -6.66
CA ALA A 195 -6.69 -12.73 -5.73
C ALA A 195 -7.43 -11.57 -5.02
N VAL A 196 -7.06 -10.31 -5.27
CA VAL A 196 -7.76 -9.16 -4.69
C VAL A 196 -9.20 -9.12 -5.20
N GLN A 197 -10.15 -9.20 -4.26
CA GLN A 197 -11.57 -9.01 -4.54
C GLN A 197 -12.06 -7.83 -3.70
N PRO A 198 -12.51 -6.74 -4.33
CA PRO A 198 -13.07 -5.59 -3.61
C PRO A 198 -14.36 -5.93 -2.87
#